data_AF-A0A7G8UQZ2-F1
#
_entry.id   AF-A0A7G8UQZ2-F1
#
_cell.length_a   1.000
_cell.length_b   1.000
_cell.length_c   1.000
_cell.angle_alpha   90.00
_cell.angle_beta   90.00
_cell.angle_gamma   90.00
#
_symmetry.space_group_name_H-M   'P 1'
#
loop_
_entity.id
_entity.type
_entity.pdbx_description
1 polymer ?
#
loop_
_entity_poly.entity_id
_entity_poly.type
_entity_poly.pdbx_seq_one_letter_code
_entity_poly.pdbx_strand_id
1 'polypeptide(L)'
;MNYDLVILGATTTGLGLAQAVQRQKKTLIVNATEMVAYDVVNSYKQPGVYTQGAAYNKRFLDLQADVLLGTRTIAIETDHSGYVLRLHGSGGYQTVRTERLVDTTLERSGKQVVKTLNAVIIQPQGAELPAVQWSGMKLVAEEQTHAYRTAILKLECEPSWTLDQARHRLVNRWALRPEELASWRIASIAHVFDQWTGDRPAQLAEGYMYLPAEAYTEPEESLQAGVELGRGWMTE
;
A
#
# COMPACT_ATOMS: atom_id res chain seq x y z
N MET A 1 4.47 -5.77 26.39
CA MET A 1 5.57 -4.85 26.01
C MET A 1 5.01 -3.46 25.86
N ASN A 2 5.77 -2.41 26.17
CA ASN A 2 5.31 -1.02 26.07
C ASN A 2 6.05 -0.30 24.93
N TYR A 3 5.29 0.48 24.16
CA TYR A 3 5.72 1.32 23.05
C TYR A 3 5.05 2.69 23.18
N ASP A 4 5.67 3.74 22.66
CA ASP A 4 5.07 5.07 22.64
C ASP A 4 4.10 5.21 21.45
N LEU A 5 4.38 4.46 20.38
CA LEU A 5 3.62 4.44 19.14
C LEU A 5 3.53 3.01 18.60
N VAL A 6 2.32 2.61 18.21
CA VAL A 6 2.11 1.43 17.36
C VAL A 6 1.50 1.87 16.04
N ILE A 7 2.10 1.43 14.93
CA ILE A 7 1.63 1.63 13.57
C ILE A 7 1.07 0.31 13.05
N LEU A 8 -0.19 0.32 12.62
CA LEU A 8 -0.83 -0.82 11.95
C LEU A 8 -0.62 -0.67 10.44
N GLY A 9 -0.03 -1.68 9.84
CA GLY A 9 0.36 -1.71 8.42
C GLY A 9 1.80 -1.28 8.21
N ALA A 10 2.59 -2.13 7.55
CA ALA A 10 3.92 -1.77 7.05
C ALA A 10 3.80 -1.10 5.67
N THR A 11 3.05 0.00 5.61
CA THR A 11 2.76 0.74 4.37
C THR A 11 3.78 1.84 4.10
N THR A 12 3.70 2.49 2.94
CA THR A 12 4.51 3.69 2.68
C THR A 12 4.23 4.83 3.66
N THR A 13 2.98 5.04 4.09
CA THR A 13 2.64 6.01 5.14
C THR A 13 3.30 5.63 6.48
N GLY A 14 3.18 4.35 6.87
CA GLY A 14 3.76 3.85 8.11
C GLY A 14 5.28 4.01 8.13
N LEU A 15 5.94 3.81 6.99
CA LEU A 15 7.37 4.07 6.82
C LEU A 15 7.71 5.54 7.08
N GLY A 16 6.98 6.46 6.45
CA GLY A 16 7.23 7.91 6.60
C GLY A 16 7.04 8.39 8.03
N LEU A 17 5.98 7.92 8.69
CA LEU A 17 5.71 8.21 10.09
C LEU A 17 6.82 7.68 11.00
N ALA A 18 7.17 6.39 10.86
CA ALA A 18 8.24 5.78 11.63
C ALA A 18 9.56 6.51 11.44
N GLN A 19 9.91 6.91 10.21
CA GLN A 19 11.10 7.71 9.88
C GLN A 19 11.12 9.05 10.59
N ALA A 20 10.00 9.75 10.65
CA ALA A 20 9.92 11.07 11.28
C ALA A 20 10.12 11.00 12.80
N VAL A 21 9.56 9.99 13.47
CA VAL A 21 9.59 9.89 14.94
C VAL A 21 10.77 9.09 15.50
N GLN A 22 11.66 8.58 14.64
CA GLN A 22 12.80 7.78 15.08
C GLN A 22 13.62 8.50 16.14
N ARG A 23 14.22 7.74 17.06
CA ARG A 23 15.04 8.21 18.19
C ARG A 23 14.27 8.93 19.30
N GLN A 24 13.03 9.36 19.06
CA GLN A 24 12.20 10.04 20.07
C GLN A 24 11.07 9.16 20.61
N LYS A 25 10.55 8.26 19.77
CA LYS A 25 9.46 7.36 20.13
C LYS A 25 9.87 5.92 19.91
N LYS A 26 9.71 5.08 20.93
CA LYS A 26 9.82 3.64 20.80
C LYS A 26 8.62 3.16 19.98
N THR A 27 8.89 2.78 18.73
CA THR A 27 7.85 2.51 17.73
C THR A 27 7.78 1.03 17.40
N LEU A 28 6.57 0.49 17.32
CA LEU A 28 6.27 -0.83 16.78
C LEU A 28 5.46 -0.69 15.49
N ILE A 29 5.89 -1.36 14.43
CA ILE A 29 5.09 -1.54 13.21
C ILE A 29 4.59 -2.98 13.19
N VAL A 30 3.28 -3.16 13.05
CA VAL A 30 2.65 -4.49 12.96
C VAL A 30 2.01 -4.64 11.59
N ASN A 31 2.31 -5.73 10.91
CA ASN A 31 1.76 -6.00 9.58
C ASN A 31 1.36 -7.46 9.42
N ALA A 32 0.14 -7.67 8.91
CA ALA A 32 -0.44 -9.00 8.75
C ALA A 32 0.27 -9.85 7.68
N THR A 33 0.98 -9.22 6.74
CA THR A 33 1.69 -9.88 5.65
C THR A 33 3.20 -9.89 5.91
N GLU A 34 3.93 -10.74 5.17
CA GLU A 34 5.39 -10.79 5.19
C GLU A 34 6.04 -9.68 4.33
N MET A 35 5.26 -8.67 3.90
CA MET A 35 5.69 -7.66 2.94
C MET A 35 5.59 -6.26 3.51
N VAL A 36 6.48 -5.40 3.03
CA VAL A 36 6.49 -3.96 3.31
C VAL A 36 6.14 -3.16 2.06
N ALA A 37 5.60 -1.95 2.24
CA ALA A 37 5.09 -1.10 1.17
C ALA A 37 4.11 -1.85 0.24
N TYR A 38 3.32 -2.78 0.80
CA TYR A 38 2.44 -3.66 0.03
C TYR A 38 1.37 -2.85 -0.74
N ASP A 39 1.01 -1.67 -0.23
CA ASP A 39 0.09 -0.69 -0.80
C ASP A 39 0.53 -0.21 -2.18
N VAL A 40 1.83 -0.31 -2.47
CA VAL A 40 2.44 0.03 -3.76
C VAL A 40 2.86 -1.23 -4.52
N VAL A 41 3.55 -2.16 -3.82
CA VAL A 41 4.25 -3.29 -4.44
C VAL A 41 3.29 -4.32 -5.02
N ASN A 42 2.29 -4.75 -4.26
CA ASN A 42 1.45 -5.88 -4.66
C ASN A 42 0.38 -5.50 -5.69
N SER A 43 -0.04 -4.24 -5.65
CA SER A 43 -1.12 -3.69 -6.48
C SER A 43 -0.61 -3.14 -7.81
N TYR A 44 0.70 -3.08 -8.05
CA TYR A 44 1.33 -2.36 -9.18
C TYR A 44 0.72 -0.97 -9.34
N LYS A 45 0.73 -0.20 -8.25
CA LYS A 45 0.13 1.14 -8.25
C LYS A 45 0.73 2.04 -9.33
N GLN A 46 2.03 1.84 -9.61
CA GLN A 46 2.84 2.56 -10.61
C GLN A 46 3.83 1.65 -11.35
N PRO A 47 4.38 2.09 -12.49
CA PRO A 47 5.55 1.48 -13.13
C PRO A 47 6.80 1.53 -12.23
N GLY A 48 7.80 0.68 -12.51
CA GLY A 48 9.06 0.64 -11.73
C GLY A 48 8.97 0.03 -10.33
N VAL A 49 7.78 -0.29 -9.84
CA VAL A 49 7.54 -0.77 -8.46
C VAL A 49 8.31 -2.04 -8.07
N TYR A 50 8.61 -2.94 -9.03
CA TYR A 50 9.40 -4.15 -8.77
C TYR A 50 10.84 -3.85 -8.36
N THR A 51 11.47 -2.81 -8.91
CA THR A 51 12.84 -2.43 -8.54
C THR A 51 12.87 -1.73 -7.19
N GLN A 52 11.74 -1.15 -6.78
CA GLN A 52 11.62 -0.44 -5.51
C GLN A 52 11.36 -1.35 -4.31
N GLY A 53 10.88 -2.59 -4.49
CA GLY A 53 10.59 -3.51 -3.38
C GLY A 53 11.80 -3.75 -2.47
N ALA A 54 12.98 -3.98 -3.05
CA ALA A 54 14.23 -4.11 -2.32
C ALA A 54 14.64 -2.80 -1.62
N ALA A 55 14.40 -1.65 -2.26
CA ALA A 55 14.67 -0.33 -1.68
C ALA A 55 13.77 -0.07 -0.47
N TYR A 56 12.48 -0.37 -0.54
CA TYR A 56 11.56 -0.28 0.60
C TYR A 56 11.97 -1.24 1.72
N ASN A 57 12.30 -2.49 1.40
CA ASN A 57 12.78 -3.44 2.40
C ASN A 57 14.00 -2.90 3.15
N LYS A 58 15.00 -2.38 2.44
CA LYS A 58 16.15 -1.71 3.06
C LYS A 58 15.73 -0.55 3.96
N ARG A 59 14.84 0.33 3.49
CA ARG A 59 14.35 1.47 4.28
C ARG A 59 13.64 1.05 5.57
N PHE A 60 12.91 -0.07 5.55
CA PHE A 60 12.29 -0.65 6.75
C PHE A 60 13.31 -1.28 7.69
N LEU A 61 14.32 -1.98 7.16
CA LEU A 61 15.41 -2.55 7.96
C LEU A 61 16.28 -1.47 8.63
N ASP A 62 16.45 -0.33 7.96
CA ASP A 62 17.20 0.82 8.49
C ASP A 62 16.40 1.61 9.56
N LEU A 63 15.13 1.26 9.82
CA LEU A 63 14.33 1.89 10.87
C LEU A 63 14.85 1.55 12.27
N GLN A 64 14.87 2.54 13.15
CA GLN A 64 14.98 2.32 14.59
C GLN A 64 13.61 2.03 15.22
N ALA A 65 12.90 1.05 14.66
CA ALA A 65 11.58 0.61 15.09
C ALA A 65 11.54 -0.92 15.09
N ASP A 66 10.77 -1.49 16.01
CA ASP A 66 10.48 -2.93 15.97
C ASP A 66 9.45 -3.17 14.85
N VAL A 67 9.73 -4.11 13.94
CA VAL A 67 8.86 -4.42 12.81
C VAL A 67 8.43 -5.88 12.89
N LEU A 68 7.14 -6.12 13.13
CA LEU A 68 6.55 -7.45 13.19
C LEU A 68 5.71 -7.71 11.93
N LEU A 69 6.31 -8.42 10.99
CA LEU A 69 5.63 -8.95 9.81
C LEU A 69 4.92 -10.28 10.13
N GLY A 70 4.00 -10.69 9.27
CA GLY A 70 3.21 -11.92 9.48
C GLY A 70 2.39 -11.95 10.78
N THR A 71 2.12 -10.78 11.35
CA THR A 71 1.54 -10.61 12.68
C THR A 71 0.25 -9.81 12.57
N ARG A 72 -0.86 -10.39 13.03
CA ARG A 72 -2.19 -9.76 12.96
C ARG A 72 -2.57 -9.16 14.31
N THR A 73 -3.19 -7.99 14.27
CA THR A 73 -3.88 -7.41 15.42
C THR A 73 -5.26 -8.07 15.55
N ILE A 74 -5.47 -8.81 16.63
CA ILE A 74 -6.71 -9.55 16.89
C ILE A 74 -7.72 -8.70 17.65
N ALA A 75 -7.23 -7.86 18.56
CA ALA A 75 -8.07 -6.95 19.33
C ALA A 75 -7.28 -5.68 19.70
N ILE A 76 -8.02 -4.57 19.79
CA ILE A 76 -7.55 -3.29 20.32
C ILE A 76 -8.54 -2.90 21.41
N GLU A 77 -8.05 -2.81 22.64
CA GLU A 77 -8.82 -2.41 23.82
C GLU A 77 -8.26 -1.08 24.33
N THR A 78 -9.12 -0.27 24.97
CA THR A 78 -8.69 0.96 25.65
C THR A 78 -8.32 0.68 27.10
N ASP A 79 -7.33 1.39 27.60
CA ASP A 79 -6.89 1.41 28.99
C ASP A 79 -6.77 2.87 29.45
N HIS A 80 -6.64 3.13 30.76
CA HIS A 80 -6.65 4.47 31.35
C HIS A 80 -5.60 5.44 30.79
N SER A 81 -4.57 4.93 30.11
CA SER A 81 -3.44 5.69 29.55
C SER A 81 -3.23 5.48 28.03
N GLY A 82 -4.14 4.77 27.35
CA GLY A 82 -4.00 4.50 25.91
C GLY A 82 -4.66 3.19 25.48
N TYR A 83 -3.88 2.33 24.84
CA TYR A 83 -4.37 1.16 24.13
C TYR A 83 -3.61 -0.12 24.50
N VAL A 84 -4.34 -1.22 24.54
CA VAL A 84 -3.81 -2.58 24.70
C VAL A 84 -4.16 -3.38 23.45
N LEU A 85 -3.13 -3.86 22.77
CA LEU A 85 -3.24 -4.63 21.54
C LEU A 85 -2.92 -6.09 21.81
N ARG A 86 -3.80 -6.98 21.32
CA ARG A 86 -3.56 -8.42 21.27
C ARG A 86 -3.11 -8.77 19.85
N LEU A 87 -1.87 -9.23 19.74
CA LEU A 87 -1.24 -9.60 18.48
C LEU A 87 -1.14 -11.13 18.37
N HIS A 88 -1.20 -11.65 17.16
CA HIS A 88 -0.99 -13.06 16.86
C HIS A 88 -0.12 -13.22 15.61
N GLY A 89 1.03 -13.86 15.77
CA GLY A 89 1.96 -14.17 14.69
C GLY A 89 2.51 -15.59 14.82
N SER A 90 3.60 -15.88 14.11
CA SER A 90 4.27 -17.20 14.14
C SER A 90 4.74 -17.61 15.55
N GLY A 91 5.06 -16.63 16.40
CA GLY A 91 5.43 -16.83 17.80
C GLY A 91 4.25 -16.97 18.79
N GLY A 92 3.01 -17.02 18.30
CA GLY A 92 1.80 -17.11 19.13
C GLY A 92 1.24 -15.74 19.54
N TYR A 93 0.50 -15.72 20.65
CA TYR A 93 -0.18 -14.52 21.15
C TYR A 93 0.77 -13.61 21.94
N GLN A 94 0.65 -12.30 21.71
CA GLN A 94 1.43 -11.27 22.39
C GLN A 94 0.55 -10.09 22.78
N THR A 95 0.88 -9.43 23.90
CA THR A 95 0.18 -8.23 24.36
C THR A 95 1.12 -7.03 24.36
N VAL A 96 0.69 -5.97 23.67
CA VAL A 96 1.40 -4.69 23.54
C VAL A 96 0.56 -3.57 24.14
N ARG A 97 1.20 -2.62 24.83
CA ARG A 97 0.58 -1.39 25.31
C ARG A 97 1.19 -0.19 24.61
N THR A 98 0.36 0.79 24.28
CA THR A 98 0.78 2.02 23.62
C THR A 98 -0.11 3.20 23.96
N GLU A 99 0.45 4.41 23.99
CA GLU A 99 -0.31 5.64 24.16
C GLU A 99 -0.96 6.06 22.82
N ARG A 100 -0.26 5.82 21.71
CA ARG A 100 -0.69 6.24 20.37
C ARG A 100 -0.80 5.08 19.38
N LEU A 101 -1.78 5.18 18.50
CA LEU A 101 -2.06 4.28 17.39
C LEU A 101 -2.20 5.04 16.08
N VAL A 102 -1.57 4.52 15.03
CA VAL A 102 -1.86 4.95 13.66
C VAL A 102 -2.19 3.73 12.83
N ASP A 103 -3.40 3.71 12.27
CA ASP A 103 -3.82 2.69 11.33
C ASP A 103 -3.63 3.19 9.90
N THR A 104 -2.71 2.57 9.19
CA THR A 104 -2.35 2.93 7.82
C THR A 104 -2.94 1.97 6.79
N THR A 105 -3.83 1.07 7.22
CA THR A 105 -4.41 0.01 6.38
C THR A 105 -5.77 0.40 5.80
N LEU A 106 -6.19 -0.29 4.74
CA LEU A 106 -7.55 -0.19 4.19
C LEU A 106 -8.62 -0.97 4.98
N GLU A 107 -8.24 -1.86 5.90
CA GLU A 107 -9.16 -2.88 6.43
C GLU A 107 -10.31 -2.31 7.26
N ARG A 108 -10.20 -1.05 7.74
CA ARG A 108 -11.23 -0.39 8.55
C ARG A 108 -12.38 0.23 7.76
N SER A 109 -12.23 0.45 6.46
CA SER A 109 -13.23 1.18 5.69
C SER A 109 -14.41 0.27 5.37
N GLY A 110 -15.49 0.32 6.16
CA GLY A 110 -16.77 -0.34 5.84
C GLY A 110 -17.48 0.22 4.60
N LYS A 111 -16.76 0.93 3.72
CA LYS A 111 -17.27 1.65 2.54
C LYS A 111 -17.01 0.87 1.25
N GLN A 112 -17.68 1.32 0.19
CA GLN A 112 -17.52 0.76 -1.14
C GLN A 112 -16.09 0.99 -1.64
N VAL A 113 -15.41 -0.11 -1.98
CA VAL A 113 -14.03 -0.11 -2.45
C VAL A 113 -14.04 -0.04 -3.98
N VAL A 114 -13.47 1.02 -4.55
CA VAL A 114 -13.05 1.05 -5.94
C VAL A 114 -11.91 0.05 -6.10
N LYS A 115 -12.04 -0.82 -7.09
CA LYS A 115 -11.19 -2.01 -7.23
C LYS A 115 -10.63 -2.04 -8.64
N THR A 116 -9.31 -2.16 -8.77
CA THR A 116 -8.67 -2.39 -10.05
C THR A 116 -7.74 -3.59 -10.00
N LEU A 117 -7.71 -4.38 -11.07
CA LEU A 117 -6.69 -5.39 -11.29
C LEU A 117 -5.67 -4.81 -12.25
N ASN A 118 -4.44 -4.67 -11.76
CA ASN A 118 -3.38 -4.02 -12.52
C ASN A 118 -2.48 -5.07 -13.18
N ALA A 119 -1.91 -4.72 -14.33
CA ALA A 119 -0.93 -5.51 -15.04
C ALA A 119 0.18 -4.61 -15.56
N VAL A 120 1.41 -5.11 -15.58
CA VAL A 120 2.52 -4.45 -16.26
C VAL A 120 2.48 -4.87 -17.71
N ILE A 121 2.48 -3.89 -18.60
CA ILE A 121 2.67 -4.09 -20.04
C ILE A 121 4.02 -3.52 -20.48
N ILE A 122 4.63 -4.16 -21.49
CA ILE A 122 5.94 -3.80 -22.01
C ILE A 122 5.90 -3.58 -23.52
N GLN A 123 6.68 -2.59 -23.95
CA GLN A 123 7.05 -2.32 -25.33
C GLN A 123 8.57 -2.56 -25.47
N PRO A 124 9.01 -3.69 -26.04
CA PRO A 124 10.43 -4.05 -26.04
C PRO A 124 11.35 -3.17 -26.90
N GLN A 125 10.80 -2.40 -27.84
CA GLN A 125 11.53 -1.53 -28.76
C GLN A 125 11.54 -0.05 -28.31
N GLY A 126 11.02 0.27 -27.13
CA GLY A 126 10.99 1.63 -26.58
C GLY A 126 9.94 2.57 -27.18
N ALA A 127 8.96 2.06 -27.95
CA ALA A 127 7.91 2.90 -28.53
C ALA A 127 7.01 3.52 -27.46
N GLU A 128 6.54 4.74 -27.73
CA GLU A 128 5.72 5.50 -26.79
C GLU A 128 4.38 4.82 -26.52
N LEU A 129 3.84 5.04 -25.32
CA LEU A 129 2.50 4.55 -24.98
C LEU A 129 1.47 5.37 -25.77
N PRO A 130 0.65 4.75 -26.63
CA PRO A 130 -0.33 5.48 -27.42
C PRO A 130 -1.46 6.00 -26.53
N ALA A 131 -1.99 7.17 -26.88
CA ALA A 131 -3.19 7.72 -26.26
C ALA A 131 -4.42 6.98 -26.79
N VAL A 132 -4.88 5.97 -26.05
CA VAL A 132 -5.99 5.10 -26.47
C VAL A 132 -7.14 5.20 -25.49
N GLN A 133 -8.35 5.42 -25.99
CA GLN A 133 -9.57 5.30 -25.19
C GLN A 133 -10.03 3.84 -25.20
N TRP A 134 -9.97 3.20 -24.04
CA TRP A 134 -10.35 1.80 -23.89
C TRP A 134 -11.30 1.64 -22.71
N SER A 135 -12.59 1.52 -22.98
CA SER A 135 -13.63 1.53 -21.94
C SER A 135 -13.36 0.50 -20.83
N GLY A 136 -13.38 0.94 -19.57
CA GLY A 136 -13.09 0.11 -18.38
C GLY A 136 -11.62 -0.30 -18.21
N MET A 137 -10.72 0.22 -19.05
CA MET A 137 -9.28 0.03 -18.98
C MET A 137 -8.60 1.39 -18.90
N LYS A 138 -7.61 1.52 -18.02
CA LYS A 138 -6.78 2.72 -17.92
C LYS A 138 -5.33 2.35 -18.14
N LEU A 139 -4.59 3.21 -18.81
CA LEU A 139 -3.16 3.07 -19.03
C LEU A 139 -2.44 4.16 -18.26
N VAL A 140 -1.41 3.78 -17.50
CA VAL A 140 -0.54 4.70 -16.76
C VAL A 140 0.88 4.53 -17.29
N ALA A 141 1.39 5.55 -17.95
CA ALA A 141 2.73 5.53 -18.54
C ALA A 141 3.82 5.52 -17.46
N GLU A 142 4.95 4.90 -17.77
CA GLU A 142 6.18 5.11 -17.02
C GLU A 142 6.85 6.42 -17.46
N GLU A 143 7.32 7.21 -16.50
CA GLU A 143 8.06 8.44 -16.78
C GLU A 143 9.52 8.19 -17.19
N GLN A 144 10.09 7.06 -16.77
CA GLN A 144 11.47 6.70 -17.08
C GLN A 144 11.61 6.19 -18.52
N THR A 145 12.61 6.72 -19.23
CA THR A 145 12.93 6.30 -20.58
C THR A 145 14.05 5.27 -20.54
N HIS A 146 13.73 4.02 -20.90
CA HIS A 146 14.69 2.92 -21.09
C HIS A 146 14.72 2.49 -22.56
N ALA A 147 15.61 1.55 -22.90
CA ALA A 147 15.62 0.91 -24.23
C ALA A 147 14.30 0.16 -24.54
N TYR A 148 13.55 -0.20 -23.50
CA TYR A 148 12.16 -0.65 -23.54
C TYR A 148 11.28 0.37 -22.81
N ARG A 149 9.97 0.33 -23.03
CA ARG A 149 9.01 1.09 -22.20
C ARG A 149 8.09 0.16 -21.45
N THR A 150 7.68 0.58 -20.24
CA THR A 150 6.62 -0.11 -19.50
C THR A 150 5.46 0.84 -19.21
N ALA A 151 4.30 0.25 -18.90
CA ALA A 151 3.13 0.98 -18.43
C ALA A 151 2.30 0.06 -17.54
N ILE A 152 1.45 0.64 -16.69
CA ILE A 152 0.43 -0.11 -15.96
C ILE A 152 -0.88 -0.07 -16.74
N LEU A 153 -1.42 -1.25 -17.00
CA LEU A 153 -2.78 -1.46 -17.46
C LEU A 153 -3.68 -1.74 -16.24
N LYS A 154 -4.63 -0.87 -15.96
CA LYS A 154 -5.60 -1.02 -14.87
C LYS A 154 -6.95 -1.44 -15.43
N LEU A 155 -7.45 -2.61 -15.01
CA LEU A 155 -8.82 -3.05 -15.28
C LEU A 155 -9.73 -2.62 -14.13
N GLU A 156 -10.74 -1.80 -14.40
CA GLU A 156 -11.80 -1.51 -13.43
C GLU A 156 -12.61 -2.78 -13.13
N CYS A 157 -12.72 -3.12 -11.85
CA CYS A 157 -13.34 -4.35 -11.36
C CYS A 157 -14.59 -4.05 -10.55
N GLU A 158 -15.63 -4.86 -10.72
CA GLU A 158 -16.78 -4.80 -9.83
C GLU A 158 -16.39 -5.28 -8.41
N PRO A 159 -17.02 -4.74 -7.35
CA PRO A 159 -16.71 -5.13 -5.97
C PRO A 159 -16.83 -6.64 -5.71
N SER A 160 -17.78 -7.29 -6.37
CA SER A 160 -18.10 -8.71 -6.22
C SER A 160 -17.09 -9.65 -6.91
N TRP A 161 -16.25 -9.15 -7.83
CA TRP A 161 -15.37 -10.03 -8.60
C TRP A 161 -14.26 -10.64 -7.75
N THR A 162 -14.03 -11.94 -7.90
CA THR A 162 -12.84 -12.60 -7.37
C THR A 162 -11.60 -12.27 -8.21
N LEU A 163 -10.39 -12.53 -7.66
CA LEU A 163 -9.14 -12.35 -8.41
C LEU A 163 -9.13 -13.17 -9.71
N ASP A 164 -9.59 -14.41 -9.66
CA ASP A 164 -9.60 -15.29 -10.84
C ASP A 164 -10.57 -14.79 -11.92
N GLN A 165 -11.74 -14.31 -11.51
CA GLN A 165 -12.70 -13.69 -12.44
C GLN A 165 -12.11 -12.43 -13.09
N ALA A 166 -11.47 -11.57 -12.30
CA ALA A 166 -10.84 -10.35 -12.82
C ALA A 166 -9.68 -10.68 -13.78
N ARG A 167 -8.83 -11.66 -13.44
CA ARG A 167 -7.73 -12.11 -14.31
C ARG A 167 -8.22 -12.65 -15.64
N HIS A 168 -9.24 -13.52 -15.60
CA HIS A 168 -9.83 -14.08 -16.80
C HIS A 168 -10.39 -12.98 -17.71
N ARG A 169 -11.09 -12.00 -17.12
CA ARG A 169 -11.61 -10.83 -17.85
C ARG A 169 -10.51 -9.94 -18.42
N LEU A 170 -9.43 -9.70 -17.66
CA LEU A 170 -8.29 -8.91 -18.13
C LEU A 170 -7.67 -9.55 -19.37
N VAL A 171 -7.42 -10.85 -19.34
CA VAL A 171 -6.84 -11.59 -20.48
C VAL A 171 -7.78 -11.55 -21.69
N ASN A 172 -9.08 -11.78 -21.50
CA ASN A 172 -10.05 -11.74 -22.59
C ASN A 172 -10.16 -10.34 -23.21
N ARG A 173 -10.15 -9.28 -22.39
CA ARG A 173 -10.11 -7.90 -22.91
C ARG A 173 -8.81 -7.63 -23.64
N TRP A 174 -7.67 -8.04 -23.10
CA TRP A 174 -6.36 -7.86 -23.73
C TRP A 174 -6.24 -8.56 -25.10
N ALA A 175 -6.89 -9.70 -25.27
CA ALA A 175 -6.98 -10.37 -26.57
C ALA A 175 -7.68 -9.50 -27.62
N LEU A 176 -8.61 -8.64 -27.20
CA LEU A 176 -9.36 -7.67 -28.02
C LEU A 176 -8.79 -6.25 -27.90
N ARG A 177 -7.48 -6.11 -27.61
CA ARG A 177 -6.87 -4.79 -27.45
C ARG A 177 -6.89 -3.97 -28.74
N PRO A 178 -6.95 -2.64 -28.64
CA PRO A 178 -6.79 -1.72 -29.77
C PRO A 178 -5.50 -1.97 -30.57
N GLU A 179 -5.53 -1.70 -31.87
CA GLU A 179 -4.43 -1.98 -32.80
C GLU A 179 -3.16 -1.20 -32.45
N GLU A 180 -3.31 0.00 -31.89
CA GLU A 180 -2.22 0.84 -31.41
C GLU A 180 -1.40 0.14 -30.31
N LEU A 181 -2.03 -0.78 -29.56
CA LEU A 181 -1.40 -1.60 -28.53
C LEU A 181 -0.96 -2.97 -29.06
N ALA A 182 -1.00 -3.23 -30.37
CA ALA A 182 -0.66 -4.54 -30.93
C ALA A 182 0.77 -4.98 -30.60
N SER A 183 1.72 -4.03 -30.58
CA SER A 183 3.14 -4.28 -30.26
C SER A 183 3.43 -4.42 -28.77
N TRP A 184 2.50 -4.00 -27.91
CA TRP A 184 2.61 -4.12 -26.46
C TRP A 184 2.24 -5.54 -26.00
N ARG A 185 2.84 -5.99 -24.88
CA ARG A 185 2.60 -7.31 -24.29
C ARG A 185 2.39 -7.20 -22.79
N ILE A 186 1.53 -8.04 -22.22
CA ILE A 186 1.49 -8.22 -20.76
C ILE A 186 2.75 -8.93 -20.32
N ALA A 187 3.49 -8.32 -19.40
CA ALA A 187 4.66 -8.90 -18.75
C ALA A 187 4.28 -9.61 -17.44
N SER A 188 3.36 -9.02 -16.67
CA SER A 188 2.90 -9.59 -15.39
C SER A 188 1.52 -9.04 -15.01
N ILE A 189 0.75 -9.79 -14.23
CA ILE A 189 -0.55 -9.39 -13.68
C ILE A 189 -0.44 -9.39 -12.15
N ALA A 190 -1.05 -8.40 -11.49
CA ALA A 190 -0.98 -8.24 -10.05
C ALA A 190 -1.57 -9.45 -9.31
N HIS A 191 -1.03 -9.71 -8.13
CA HIS A 191 -1.50 -10.80 -7.27
C HIS A 191 -2.67 -10.40 -6.38
N VAL A 192 -2.87 -9.10 -6.17
CA VAL A 192 -3.96 -8.51 -5.40
C VAL A 192 -4.61 -7.40 -6.21
N PHE A 193 -5.72 -6.89 -5.70
CA PHE A 193 -6.35 -5.70 -6.26
C PHE A 193 -5.69 -4.43 -5.72
N ASP A 194 -5.57 -3.43 -6.58
CA ASP A 194 -5.39 -2.04 -6.15
C ASP A 194 -6.75 -1.52 -5.71
N GLN A 195 -6.82 -1.05 -4.47
CA GLN A 195 -8.07 -0.76 -3.78
C GLN A 195 -8.06 0.66 -3.23
N TRP A 196 -9.20 1.33 -3.34
CA TRP A 196 -9.39 2.66 -2.79
C TRP A 196 -10.83 2.83 -2.29
N THR A 197 -11.00 3.32 -1.07
CA THR A 197 -12.32 3.46 -0.44
C THR A 197 -12.81 4.90 -0.40
N GLY A 198 -12.03 5.85 -0.91
CA GLY A 198 -12.33 7.28 -0.80
C GLY A 198 -12.24 7.82 0.61
N ASP A 199 -11.73 7.03 1.56
CA ASP A 199 -11.56 7.48 2.93
C ASP A 199 -10.48 8.54 3.05
N ARG A 200 -10.75 9.48 3.95
CA ARG A 200 -9.83 10.55 4.29
C ARG A 200 -9.19 10.26 5.63
N PRO A 201 -7.97 10.77 5.86
CA PRO A 201 -7.35 10.75 7.17
C PRO A 201 -8.30 11.31 8.23
N ALA A 202 -8.40 10.63 9.37
CA ALA A 202 -9.33 11.02 10.43
C ALA A 202 -8.83 10.57 11.81
N GLN A 203 -9.02 11.43 12.82
CA GLN A 203 -8.86 11.04 14.21
C GLN A 203 -10.04 10.16 14.61
N LEU A 204 -9.77 8.92 15.05
CA LEU A 204 -10.81 7.96 15.46
C LEU A 204 -11.15 8.07 16.94
N ALA A 205 -10.15 8.33 17.77
CA ALA A 205 -10.24 8.56 19.20
C ALA A 205 -8.99 9.30 19.66
N GLU A 206 -8.93 9.78 20.90
CA GLU A 206 -7.72 10.40 21.44
C GLU A 206 -6.51 9.46 21.31
N GLY A 207 -5.42 9.93 20.72
CA GLY A 207 -4.24 9.10 20.45
C GLY A 207 -4.40 8.04 19.35
N TYR A 208 -5.57 7.91 18.68
CA TYR A 208 -5.78 6.98 17.57
C TYR A 208 -6.13 7.71 16.26
N MET A 209 -5.19 7.71 15.31
CA MET A 209 -5.33 8.25 13.96
C MET A 209 -5.56 7.15 12.92
N TYR A 210 -6.47 7.40 11.98
CA TYR A 210 -6.60 6.67 10.73
C TYR A 210 -5.92 7.45 9.61
N LEU A 211 -4.92 6.86 8.96
CA LEU A 211 -4.11 7.48 7.91
C LEU A 211 -3.77 6.43 6.84
N PRO A 212 -4.77 5.91 6.08
CA PRO A 212 -4.55 4.84 5.13
C PRO A 212 -3.66 5.28 3.98
N ALA A 213 -2.67 4.46 3.62
CA ALA A 213 -1.74 4.75 2.52
C ALA A 213 -2.46 4.85 1.16
N GLU A 214 -3.59 4.19 1.05
CA GLU A 214 -4.39 4.12 -0.14
C GLU A 214 -5.27 5.37 -0.33
N ALA A 215 -5.34 6.29 0.66
CA ALA A 215 -5.93 7.62 0.45
C ALA A 215 -5.14 8.49 -0.53
N TYR A 216 -3.89 8.12 -0.83
CA TYR A 216 -2.98 8.89 -1.68
C TYR A 216 -2.82 8.24 -3.05
N THR A 217 -2.61 9.04 -4.10
CA THR A 217 -2.43 8.51 -5.45
C THR A 217 -0.99 8.03 -5.63
N GLU A 218 -0.05 8.83 -5.15
CA GLU A 218 1.38 8.59 -5.32
C GLU A 218 2.02 8.03 -4.03
N PRO A 219 2.96 7.07 -4.13
CA PRO A 219 3.72 6.56 -2.98
C PRO A 219 4.43 7.66 -2.17
N GLU A 220 4.94 8.68 -2.86
CA GLU A 220 5.65 9.80 -2.23
C GLU A 220 4.71 10.70 -1.42
N GLU A 221 3.49 10.95 -1.91
CA GLU A 221 2.45 11.67 -1.16
C GLU A 221 2.08 10.91 0.13
N SER A 222 1.89 9.60 0.01
CA SER A 222 1.60 8.72 1.14
C SER A 222 2.72 8.74 2.19
N LEU A 223 3.97 8.63 1.73
CA LEU A 223 5.15 8.72 2.60
C LEU A 223 5.19 10.08 3.32
N GLN A 224 5.02 11.17 2.57
CA GLN A 224 5.11 12.53 3.08
C GLN A 224 4.01 12.82 4.12
N ALA A 225 2.80 12.30 3.92
CA ALA A 225 1.73 12.42 4.91
C ALA A 225 2.10 11.76 6.26
N GLY A 226 2.75 10.59 6.22
CA GLY A 226 3.30 9.97 7.43
C GLY A 226 4.36 10.84 8.11
N VAL A 227 5.27 11.42 7.32
CA VAL A 227 6.32 12.32 7.83
C VAL A 227 5.72 13.56 8.51
N GLU A 228 4.71 14.17 7.90
CA GLU A 228 4.04 15.36 8.43
C GLU A 228 3.36 15.10 9.76
N LEU A 229 2.64 13.97 9.87
CA LEU A 229 2.03 13.55 11.14
C LEU A 229 3.10 13.37 12.23
N GLY A 230 4.19 12.66 11.90
CA GLY A 230 5.28 12.42 12.85
C GLY A 230 5.95 13.71 13.31
N ARG A 231 6.16 14.68 12.40
CA ARG A 231 6.70 16.01 12.73
C ARG A 231 5.79 16.80 13.65
N GLY A 232 4.48 16.78 13.41
CA GLY A 232 3.51 17.45 14.27
C GLY A 232 3.60 17.00 15.73
N TRP A 233 3.95 15.73 15.96
CA TRP A 233 4.12 15.14 17.30
C TRP A 233 5.47 15.39 17.95
N MET A 234 6.45 15.91 17.21
CA MET A 234 7.76 16.30 17.76
C MET A 234 7.81 17.76 18.17
N THR A 235 6.84 18.56 17.73
CA THR A 235 6.72 19.99 18.07
C THR A 235 5.83 20.26 19.30
N GLU A 236 5.17 19.23 19.82
CA GLU A 236 4.43 19.23 21.10
C GLU A 236 5.37 18.96 22.28
#